data_AF-A0A6J6HP41-F1
#
_entry.id   AF-A0A6J6HP41-F1
#
_cell.length_a   1.000
_cell.length_b   1.000
_cell.length_c   1.000
_cell.angle_alpha   90.00
_cell.angle_beta   90.00
_cell.angle_gamma   90.00
#
_symmetry.space_group_name_H-M   'P 1'
#
loop_
_entity.id
_entity.type
_entity.pdbx_description
1 polymer ?
#
loop_
_entity_poly.entity_id
_entity_poly.type
_entity_poly.pdbx_seq_one_letter_code
_entity_poly.pdbx_strand_id
1 'polypeptide(L)'
;MSIFGDGGCELCEASKMSEWFYEDEECWIAECESCSVPMVVWRQHDPEPPEEVRIRLHQLLAEVVEKHFIFEMRIDDNMRTIPTHYHAHARPKGGFYGHGTRRPTA
;
A
#
# COMPACT_ATOMS: atom_id res chain seq x y z
N MET A 1 16.50 2.48 -24.57
CA MET A 1 15.47 3.46 -24.96
C MET A 1 14.39 3.40 -23.88
N SER A 2 14.57 4.14 -22.80
CA SER A 2 13.61 4.17 -21.68
C SER A 2 12.50 5.14 -22.04
N ILE A 3 11.25 4.67 -22.04
CA ILE A 3 10.05 5.45 -22.34
C ILE A 3 9.44 6.08 -21.08
N PHE A 4 10.19 6.15 -19.97
CA PHE A 4 9.77 6.74 -18.70
C PHE A 4 10.82 7.80 -18.32
N GLY A 5 10.36 9.02 -18.04
CA GLY A 5 11.18 10.22 -17.89
C GLY A 5 12.25 10.15 -16.78
N ASP A 6 13.20 11.08 -16.84
CA ASP A 6 14.34 11.26 -15.94
C ASP A 6 13.99 11.63 -14.48
N GLY A 7 13.08 10.95 -13.76
CA GLY A 7 12.68 11.46 -12.44
C GLY A 7 12.01 10.49 -11.49
N GLY A 8 12.81 9.93 -10.57
CA GLY A 8 12.40 9.42 -9.25
C GLY A 8 11.40 8.25 -9.20
N CYS A 9 11.43 7.49 -8.12
CA CYS A 9 10.31 6.62 -7.77
C CYS A 9 9.39 7.39 -6.82
N GLU A 10 8.11 7.56 -7.19
CA GLU A 10 7.13 8.27 -6.36
C GLU A 10 6.94 7.62 -4.97
N LEU A 11 7.12 6.30 -4.89
CA LEU A 11 7.07 5.57 -3.63
C LEU A 11 8.31 5.80 -2.74
N CYS A 12 9.46 6.13 -3.34
CA CYS A 12 10.64 6.59 -2.60
C CYS A 12 10.47 8.01 -2.08
N GLU A 13 9.83 8.89 -2.88
CA GLU A 13 9.53 10.25 -2.46
C GLU A 13 8.60 10.26 -1.24
N ALA A 14 7.64 9.33 -1.21
CA ALA A 14 6.72 9.13 -0.10
C ALA A 14 5.97 10.42 0.30
N SER A 15 5.56 11.19 -0.71
CA SER A 15 4.78 12.42 -0.55
C SER A 15 3.42 12.12 0.08
N LYS A 16 3.05 12.88 1.12
CA LYS A 16 1.81 12.67 1.91
C LYS A 16 0.56 13.25 1.23
N MET A 17 0.22 12.71 0.07
CA MET A 17 -0.89 13.19 -0.77
C MET A 17 -2.27 12.67 -0.32
N SER A 18 -2.30 11.52 0.34
CA SER A 18 -3.51 10.88 0.88
C SER A 18 -3.39 10.68 2.41
N GLU A 19 -4.41 10.06 3.03
CA GLU A 19 -4.31 9.72 4.46
C GLU A 19 -3.23 8.68 4.71
N TRP A 20 -2.41 8.93 5.72
CA TRP A 20 -1.42 8.00 6.24
C TRP A 20 -1.91 7.36 7.53
N PHE A 21 -1.81 6.04 7.62
CA PHE A 21 -2.26 5.27 8.78
C PHE A 21 -1.10 4.80 9.66
N TYR A 22 0.08 4.58 9.05
CA TYR A 22 1.25 4.05 9.72
C TYR A 22 2.53 4.47 8.98
N GLU A 23 3.61 4.67 9.73
CA GLU A 23 4.94 4.97 9.21
C GLU A 23 6.00 4.55 10.23
N ASP A 24 7.00 3.79 9.79
CA ASP A 24 8.19 3.47 10.57
C ASP A 24 9.45 3.44 9.69
N GLU A 25 10.52 2.78 10.14
CA GLU A 25 11.77 2.63 9.40
C GLU A 25 11.71 1.58 8.27
N GLU A 26 10.76 0.63 8.33
CA GLU A 26 10.65 -0.46 7.34
C GLU A 26 9.63 -0.11 6.26
N CYS A 27 8.53 0.56 6.60
CA CYS A 27 7.43 0.81 5.68
C CYS A 27 6.59 2.05 6.01
N TRP A 28 5.66 2.35 5.11
CA TRP A 28 4.54 3.23 5.38
C TRP A 28 3.26 2.65 4.82
N ILE A 29 2.12 3.01 5.42
CA ILE A 29 0.80 2.57 5.00
C ILE A 29 -0.10 3.80 4.81
N ALA A 30 -0.62 3.97 3.61
CA ALA A 30 -1.48 5.08 3.24
C ALA A 30 -2.62 4.61 2.34
N GLU A 31 -3.63 5.46 2.13
CA GLU A 31 -4.67 5.19 1.14
C GLU A 31 -4.10 5.41 -0.28
N CYS A 32 -4.22 4.42 -1.16
CA CYS A 32 -3.84 4.56 -2.56
C CYS A 32 -4.79 5.54 -3.27
N GLU A 33 -4.26 6.58 -3.91
CA GLU A 33 -5.07 7.58 -4.64
C GLU A 33 -5.84 6.97 -5.82
N SER A 34 -5.24 5.99 -6.51
CA SER A 34 -5.87 5.35 -7.67
C SER A 34 -6.93 4.31 -7.31
N CYS A 35 -6.74 3.60 -6.19
CA CYS A 35 -7.59 2.47 -5.82
C CYS A 35 -8.55 2.77 -4.66
N SER A 36 -8.29 3.82 -3.88
CA SER A 36 -9.03 4.17 -2.65
C SER A 36 -9.08 3.01 -1.63
N VAL A 37 -7.97 2.29 -1.50
CA VAL A 37 -7.77 1.20 -0.52
C VAL A 37 -6.41 1.38 0.15
N PRO A 38 -6.20 0.88 1.38
CA PRO A 38 -4.90 1.01 2.02
C PRO A 38 -3.86 0.17 1.28
N MET A 39 -2.67 0.73 1.13
CA MET A 39 -1.50 0.05 0.59
C MET A 39 -0.33 0.18 1.54
N VAL A 40 0.42 -0.90 1.69
CA VAL A 40 1.73 -0.89 2.36
C VAL A 40 2.81 -0.74 1.32
N VAL A 41 3.81 0.07 1.61
CA VAL A 41 4.98 0.28 0.76
C VAL A 41 6.22 0.04 1.59
N TRP A 42 7.07 -0.87 1.12
CA TRP A 42 8.37 -1.12 1.73
C TRP A 42 9.29 0.06 1.45
N ARG A 43 10.09 0.54 2.42
CA ARG A 43 10.95 1.70 2.16
C ARG A 43 12.11 1.44 1.21
N GLN A 44 12.63 0.21 1.20
CA GLN A 44 13.71 -0.15 0.30
C GLN A 44 13.18 -0.21 -1.13
N HIS A 45 13.88 0.48 -2.05
CA HIS A 45 13.58 0.42 -3.49
C HIS A 45 14.05 -0.91 -4.05
N ASP A 46 13.25 -1.93 -3.84
CA ASP A 46 13.43 -3.26 -4.41
C ASP A 46 12.05 -3.93 -4.54
N PRO A 47 11.77 -4.67 -5.63
CA PRO A 47 10.49 -5.34 -5.83
C PRO A 47 10.35 -6.68 -5.07
N GLU A 48 11.45 -7.22 -4.52
CA GLU A 48 11.53 -8.56 -3.94
C GLU A 48 11.96 -8.50 -2.46
N PRO A 49 11.08 -8.06 -1.55
CA PRO A 49 11.37 -8.10 -0.12
C PRO A 49 11.64 -9.55 0.33
N PRO A 50 12.59 -9.75 1.26
CA PRO A 50 12.73 -11.02 1.95
C PRO A 50 11.39 -11.50 2.52
N GLU A 51 11.19 -12.81 2.59
CA GLU A 51 9.90 -13.39 2.98
C GLU A 51 9.42 -12.88 4.35
N GLU A 52 10.32 -12.79 5.32
CA GLU A 52 10.07 -12.27 6.66
C GLU A 52 9.61 -10.81 6.68
N VAL A 53 10.23 -9.97 5.86
CA VAL A 53 9.83 -8.57 5.67
C VAL A 53 8.44 -8.54 5.06
N ARG A 54 8.21 -9.29 3.97
CA ARG A 54 6.90 -9.35 3.30
C ARG A 54 5.78 -9.77 4.26
N ILE A 55 6.01 -10.77 5.09
CA ILE A 55 5.04 -11.22 6.10
C ILE A 55 4.72 -10.09 7.07
N ARG A 56 5.74 -9.37 7.57
CA ARG A 56 5.55 -8.24 8.50
C ARG A 56 4.79 -7.08 7.86
N LEU A 57 5.12 -6.72 6.62
CA LEU A 57 4.39 -5.70 5.86
C LEU A 57 2.90 -6.05 5.72
N HIS A 58 2.58 -7.32 5.44
CA HIS A 58 1.19 -7.79 5.33
C HIS A 58 0.47 -7.79 6.68
N GLN A 59 1.16 -8.11 7.77
CA GLN A 59 0.61 -8.04 9.12
C GLN A 59 0.25 -6.60 9.50
N LEU A 60 1.18 -5.66 9.31
CA LEU A 60 0.95 -4.24 9.58
C LEU A 60 -0.22 -3.68 8.73
N LEU A 61 -0.30 -4.08 7.46
CA LEU A 61 -1.41 -3.70 6.59
C LEU A 61 -2.75 -4.25 7.12
N ALA A 62 -2.77 -5.48 7.62
CA ALA A 62 -3.97 -6.08 8.19
C ALA A 62 -4.44 -5.36 9.45
N GLU A 63 -3.52 -4.96 10.33
CA GLU A 63 -3.83 -4.16 11.52
C GLU A 63 -4.45 -2.81 11.16
N VAL A 64 -3.91 -2.13 10.14
CA VAL A 64 -4.48 -0.87 9.62
C VAL A 64 -5.89 -1.10 9.07
N VAL A 65 -6.11 -2.16 8.29
CA VAL A 65 -7.44 -2.49 7.76
C VAL A 65 -8.44 -2.73 8.88
N GLU A 66 -8.08 -3.56 9.86
CA GLU A 66 -8.95 -3.88 10.99
C GLU A 66 -9.42 -2.61 11.72
N LYS A 67 -8.47 -1.69 11.96
CA LYS A 67 -8.71 -0.45 12.69
C LYS A 67 -9.48 0.60 11.88
N HIS A 68 -9.24 0.71 10.57
CA HIS A 68 -9.70 1.86 9.78
C HIS A 68 -10.74 1.54 8.69
N PHE A 69 -10.99 0.27 8.36
CA PHE A 69 -11.83 -0.13 7.23
C PHE A 69 -12.86 -1.20 7.62
N ILE A 70 -14.00 -1.23 6.90
CA ILE A 70 -15.15 -2.10 7.23
C ILE A 70 -15.17 -3.43 6.47
N PHE A 71 -14.14 -3.75 5.69
CA PHE A 71 -14.13 -4.94 4.84
C PHE A 71 -13.11 -5.98 5.30
N GLU A 72 -13.40 -7.25 4.97
CA GLU A 72 -12.38 -8.29 5.01
C GLU A 72 -11.44 -8.14 3.82
N MET A 73 -10.14 -8.04 4.10
CA MET A 73 -9.12 -7.87 3.08
C MET A 73 -8.62 -9.19 2.49
N ARG A 74 -8.14 -9.09 1.25
CA ARG A 74 -7.13 -9.94 0.64
C ARG A 74 -5.95 -9.06 0.25
N ILE A 75 -4.75 -9.64 0.22
CA ILE A 75 -3.57 -8.98 -0.32
C ILE A 75 -3.64 -8.99 -1.85
N ASP A 76 -3.26 -7.87 -2.46
CA ASP A 76 -2.95 -7.74 -3.88
C ASP A 76 -1.57 -7.08 -4.02
N ASP A 77 -0.55 -7.90 -4.23
CA ASP A 77 0.84 -7.50 -4.46
C ASP A 77 1.21 -7.50 -5.96
N ASN A 78 0.21 -7.50 -6.85
CA ASN A 78 0.43 -7.30 -8.27
C ASN A 78 0.76 -5.82 -8.57
N MET A 79 2.06 -5.50 -8.57
CA MET A 79 2.61 -4.16 -8.79
C MET A 79 2.51 -3.74 -10.27
N ARG A 80 1.38 -3.12 -10.65
CA ARG A 80 1.11 -2.75 -12.05
C ARG A 80 1.85 -1.50 -12.52
N THR A 81 1.76 -0.41 -11.75
CA THR A 81 2.25 0.92 -12.17
C THR A 81 3.72 1.12 -11.85
N ILE A 82 4.14 0.69 -10.65
CA ILE A 82 5.53 0.84 -10.16
C ILE A 82 6.07 -0.56 -9.83
N PRO A 83 6.38 -1.37 -10.86
CA PRO A 83 6.76 -2.78 -10.67
C PRO A 83 8.15 -2.96 -10.03
N THR A 84 8.94 -1.90 -9.89
CA THR A 84 10.31 -1.95 -9.38
C THR A 84 10.42 -1.67 -7.87
N HIS A 85 9.32 -1.34 -7.20
CA HIS A 85 9.31 -0.98 -5.78
C HIS A 85 8.15 -1.67 -5.09
N TYR A 86 8.46 -2.55 -4.14
CA TYR A 86 7.47 -3.35 -3.45
C TYR A 86 6.38 -2.54 -2.77
N HIS A 87 5.14 -2.81 -3.19
CA HIS A 87 3.95 -2.34 -2.53
C HIS A 87 2.82 -3.37 -2.70
N ALA A 88 1.94 -3.43 -1.69
CA ALA A 88 0.78 -4.32 -1.71
C ALA A 88 -0.47 -3.58 -1.26
N HIS A 89 -1.59 -3.86 -1.93
CA HIS A 89 -2.89 -3.27 -1.62
C HIS A 89 -3.74 -4.24 -0.80
N ALA A 90 -4.48 -3.71 0.17
CA ALA A 90 -5.52 -4.47 0.87
C ALA A 90 -6.86 -4.28 0.14
N ARG A 91 -7.27 -5.27 -0.65
CA ARG A 91 -8.54 -5.19 -1.38
C ARG A 91 -9.65 -5.99 -0.68
N PRO A 92 -10.92 -5.60 -0.77
CA PRO A 92 -12.03 -6.40 -0.26
C PRO A 92 -12.09 -7.78 -0.93
N LYS A 93 -12.34 -8.84 -0.15
CA LYS A 93 -12.58 -10.19 -0.68
C LYS A 93 -13.79 -10.26 -1.63
N GLY A 94 -14.80 -9.42 -1.40
CA GLY A 94 -16.06 -9.35 -2.16
C GLY A 94 -16.00 -8.61 -3.51
N GLY A 95 -14.81 -8.23 -3.98
CA GLY A 95 -14.59 -7.81 -5.38
C GLY A 95 -14.74 -6.32 -5.69
N PHE A 96 -15.61 -5.57 -5.00
CA PHE A 96 -15.74 -4.12 -5.21
C PHE A 96 -14.88 -3.33 -4.22
N TYR A 97 -14.15 -2.32 -4.73
CA TYR A 97 -13.35 -1.38 -3.94
C TYR A 97 -13.52 0.04 -4.46
N GLY A 98 -13.19 1.02 -3.60
CA GLY A 98 -13.38 2.44 -3.86
C GLY A 98 -13.65 3.19 -2.55
N HIS A 99 -14.00 4.47 -2.69
CA HIS A 99 -14.39 5.32 -1.57
C HIS A 99 -15.57 4.74 -0.77
N GLY A 100 -15.71 5.15 0.50
CA GLY A 100 -16.82 4.75 1.38
C GLY A 100 -16.62 3.44 2.14
N THR A 101 -15.42 2.85 2.05
CA THR A 101 -15.06 1.62 2.77
C THR A 101 -14.33 1.87 4.11
N ARG A 102 -14.12 3.14 4.46
CA ARG A 102 -13.55 3.54 5.74
C ARG A 102 -14.58 3.41 6.86
N ARG A 103 -14.12 3.05 8.07
CA ARG A 103 -14.91 3.15 9.29
C ARG A 103 -15.18 4.63 9.57
N PRO A 104 -16.40 5.00 10.01
CA PRO A 104 -16.66 6.33 10.52
C PRO A 104 -15.74 6.61 11.71
N THR A 105 -15.05 7.76 11.70
CA THR A 105 -14.40 8.27 12.91
C THR A 105 -15.50 8.65 13.90
N ALA A 106 -15.48 8.04 15.08
CA ALA A 106 -16.39 8.36 16.19
C ALA A 106 -16.20 9.79 16.69
#